data_AF-A0A918C9P6-F1
#
_entry.id   AF-A0A918C9P6-F1
#
_cell.length_a   1.000
_cell.length_b   1.000
_cell.length_c   1.000
_cell.angle_alpha   90.00
_cell.angle_beta   90.00
_cell.angle_gamma   90.00
#
_symmetry.space_group_name_H-M   'P 1'
#
loop_
_entity.id
_entity.type
_entity.pdbx_description
1 polymer ?
#
loop_
_entity_poly.entity_id
_entity_poly.type
_entity_poly.pdbx_seq_one_letter_code
_entity_poly.pdbx_strand_id
1 'polypeptide(L)'
;MTIEAPQPISARRAELPTIGARRAELPPIGIWWPMLEPTLQREILEHPSAPLRRAVVRRIYELCELERFPMRDFVRLNENERAYLAGWTHTAAWE
;
A
#
# COMPACT_ATOMS: atom_id res chain seq x y z
N MET A 1 -4.73 -33.57 41.25
CA MET A 1 -4.90 -32.11 41.17
C MET A 1 -4.26 -31.66 39.87
N THR A 2 -5.09 -31.39 38.86
CA THR A 2 -4.64 -30.96 37.53
C THR A 2 -4.97 -29.48 37.41
N ILE A 3 -3.97 -28.64 37.18
CA ILE A 3 -4.14 -27.20 36.99
C ILE A 3 -4.44 -27.01 35.50
N GLU A 4 -5.67 -26.62 35.19
CA GLU A 4 -6.11 -26.34 33.82
C GLU A 4 -5.40 -25.08 33.31
N ALA A 5 -4.67 -25.19 32.20
CA ALA A 5 -4.02 -24.06 31.56
C ALA A 5 -5.08 -23.12 30.94
N PRO A 6 -4.93 -21.79 31.03
CA PRO A 6 -5.85 -20.86 30.40
C PRO A 6 -5.80 -21.02 28.88
N GLN A 7 -6.95 -21.33 28.29
CA GLN A 7 -7.15 -21.45 26.85
C GLN A 7 -6.73 -20.15 26.14
N PRO A 8 -5.95 -20.18 25.05
CA PRO A 8 -5.76 -19.00 24.23
C PRO A 8 -7.11 -18.60 23.64
N ILE A 9 -7.57 -17.42 24.06
CA ILE A 9 -8.63 -16.60 23.49
C ILE A 9 -8.75 -16.93 22.00
N SER A 10 -9.84 -17.61 21.63
CA SER A 10 -10.24 -17.82 20.25
C SER A 10 -10.02 -16.50 19.53
N ALA A 11 -9.06 -16.48 18.62
CA ALA A 11 -8.87 -15.39 17.71
C ALA A 11 -10.20 -15.25 16.98
N ARG A 12 -11.06 -14.37 17.51
CA ARG A 12 -12.19 -13.82 16.82
C ARG A 12 -11.61 -13.42 15.49
N ARG A 13 -11.95 -14.19 14.47
CA ARG A 13 -11.80 -13.86 13.06
C ARG A 13 -12.30 -12.43 12.97
N ALA A 14 -11.37 -11.48 12.99
CA ALA A 14 -11.67 -10.09 12.80
C ALA A 14 -12.04 -10.04 11.34
N GLU A 15 -13.33 -10.21 11.10
CA GLU A 15 -14.01 -9.75 9.92
C GLU A 15 -13.72 -8.26 9.89
N LEU A 16 -12.59 -7.91 9.26
CA LEU A 16 -12.21 -6.54 9.01
C LEU A 16 -13.42 -5.91 8.31
N PRO A 17 -13.95 -4.79 8.81
CA PRO A 17 -15.04 -4.13 8.13
C PRO A 17 -14.55 -3.84 6.72
N THR A 18 -15.21 -4.43 5.72
CA THR A 18 -15.04 -4.08 4.32
C THR A 18 -15.41 -2.60 4.22
N ILE A 19 -14.40 -1.72 4.30
CA ILE A 19 -14.58 -0.28 4.21
C ILE A 19 -15.09 -0.04 2.79
N GLY A 20 -16.40 0.15 2.66
CA GLY A 20 -17.01 0.52 1.41
C GLY A 20 -16.52 1.90 0.98
N ALA A 21 -15.62 1.94 0.02
CA ALA A 21 -15.50 3.05 -0.91
C ALA A 21 -14.89 2.55 -2.21
N ARG A 22 -15.67 2.60 -3.30
CA ARG A 22 -15.22 2.39 -4.69
C ARG A 22 -14.27 3.52 -5.11
N ARG A 23 -13.10 3.61 -4.48
CA ARG A 23 -11.88 4.14 -5.08
C ARG A 23 -11.17 2.93 -5.64
N ALA A 24 -10.45 3.08 -6.74
CA ALA A 24 -9.59 2.02 -7.20
C ALA A 24 -8.47 1.84 -6.16
N GLU A 25 -8.68 0.93 -5.21
CA GLU A 25 -7.75 0.66 -4.13
C GLU A 25 -6.58 -0.08 -4.76
N LEU A 26 -5.43 0.59 -4.84
CA LEU A 26 -4.20 -0.10 -5.17
C LEU A 26 -3.96 -1.21 -4.14
N PRO A 27 -3.24 -2.28 -4.52
CA PRO A 27 -2.70 -3.19 -3.55
C PRO A 27 -1.88 -2.45 -2.49
N PRO A 28 -1.75 -2.99 -1.28
CA PRO A 28 -0.95 -2.40 -0.21
C PRO A 28 0.43 -1.95 -0.71
N ILE A 29 0.85 -0.73 -0.33
CA ILE A 29 2.12 -0.12 -0.79
C ILE A 29 3.36 -1.01 -0.62
N GLY A 30 3.40 -1.83 0.43
CA GLY A 30 4.51 -2.76 0.67
C GLY A 30 4.67 -3.85 -0.40
N ILE A 31 3.64 -4.12 -1.21
CA ILE A 31 3.70 -5.12 -2.29
C ILE A 31 4.40 -4.54 -3.51
N TRP A 32 3.97 -3.37 -3.99
CA TRP A 32 4.44 -2.81 -5.26
C TRP A 32 5.60 -1.83 -5.12
N TRP A 33 5.75 -1.14 -3.98
CA TRP A 33 6.83 -0.17 -3.77
C TRP A 33 8.23 -0.72 -4.07
N PRO A 34 8.67 -1.86 -3.50
CA PRO A 34 10.01 -2.40 -3.77
C PRO A 34 10.19 -2.91 -5.21
N MET A 35 9.10 -3.19 -5.92
CA MET A 35 9.12 -3.66 -7.31
C MET A 35 9.09 -2.53 -8.34
N LEU A 36 8.75 -1.32 -7.89
CA LEU A 36 8.60 -0.16 -8.75
C LEU A 36 9.97 0.36 -9.22
N GLU A 37 10.05 0.82 -10.47
CA GLU A 37 11.28 1.40 -10.99
C GLU A 37 11.77 2.60 -10.15
N PRO A 38 13.10 2.76 -9.94
CA PRO A 38 13.65 3.85 -9.13
C PRO A 38 13.24 5.25 -9.59
N THR A 39 13.07 5.44 -10.90
CA THR A 39 12.60 6.72 -11.48
C THR A 39 11.17 7.05 -11.03
N LEU A 40 10.28 6.04 -11.04
CA LEU A 40 8.89 6.21 -10.61
C LEU A 40 8.77 6.34 -9.10
N GLN A 41 9.62 5.64 -8.33
CA GLN A 41 9.72 5.84 -6.89
C GLN A 41 10.07 7.29 -6.57
N ARG A 42 11.06 7.87 -7.28
CA ARG A 42 11.47 9.27 -7.10
C ARG A 42 10.33 10.25 -7.36
N GLU A 43 9.58 10.08 -8.45
CA GLU A 43 8.41 10.91 -8.75
C GLU A 43 7.38 10.92 -7.61
N ILE A 44 7.18 9.76 -6.96
CA ILE A 44 6.26 9.65 -5.81
C ILE A 44 6.86 10.34 -4.58
N LEU A 45 8.16 10.19 -4.32
CA LEU A 45 8.83 10.81 -3.17
C LEU A 45 8.94 12.34 -3.29
N GLU A 46 9.03 12.88 -4.51
CA GLU A 46 9.01 14.33 -4.74
C GLU A 46 7.68 14.95 -4.35
N HIS A 47 6.57 14.24 -4.59
CA HIS A 47 5.21 14.73 -4.33
C HIS A 47 4.29 13.67 -3.69
N PRO A 48 4.57 13.20 -2.45
CA PRO A 48 3.88 12.05 -1.85
C PRO A 48 2.41 12.34 -1.49
N SER A 49 2.03 13.62 -1.39
CA SER A 49 0.64 14.06 -1.17
C SER A 49 -0.13 14.32 -2.47
N ALA A 50 0.54 14.30 -3.62
CA ALA A 50 -0.10 14.51 -4.91
C ALA A 50 -0.81 13.23 -5.39
N PRO A 51 -1.81 13.35 -6.29
CA PRO A 51 -2.33 12.20 -7.00
C PRO A 51 -1.21 11.47 -7.75
N LEU A 52 -1.22 10.13 -7.66
CA LEU A 52 -0.32 9.29 -8.43
C LEU A 52 -0.57 9.50 -9.92
N ARG A 53 0.52 9.71 -10.66
CA ARG A 53 0.45 9.89 -12.11
C ARG A 53 -0.03 8.59 -12.76
N ARG A 54 -0.75 8.72 -13.87
CA ARG A 54 -1.30 7.58 -14.61
C ARG A 54 -0.23 6.53 -14.99
N ALA A 55 1.00 6.97 -15.28
CA ALA A 55 2.12 6.08 -15.58
C ALA A 55 2.48 5.18 -14.37
N VAL A 56 2.58 5.77 -13.18
CA VAL A 56 2.83 5.05 -11.92
C VAL A 56 1.71 4.05 -11.65
N VAL A 57 0.45 4.51 -11.70
CA VAL A 57 -0.71 3.64 -11.47
C VAL A 57 -0.69 2.48 -12.47
N ARG A 58 -0.41 2.74 -13.75
CA ARG A 58 -0.36 1.68 -14.78
C ARG A 58 0.70 0.65 -14.44
N ARG A 59 1.88 1.13 -14.05
CA ARG A 59 2.98 0.25 -13.71
C ARG A 59 2.68 -0.63 -12.50
N ILE A 60 2.03 -0.08 -11.47
CA ILE A 60 1.60 -0.87 -10.31
C ILE A 60 0.60 -1.96 -10.73
N TYR A 61 -0.34 -1.65 -11.62
CA TYR A 61 -1.28 -2.63 -12.15
C TYR A 61 -0.59 -3.75 -12.95
N GLU A 62 0.43 -3.41 -13.74
CA GLU A 62 1.24 -4.40 -14.48
C GLU A 62 2.04 -5.29 -13.53
N LEU A 63 2.68 -4.71 -12.51
CA LEU A 63 3.49 -5.43 -11.52
C LEU A 63 2.65 -6.36 -10.62
N CYS A 64 1.42 -5.97 -10.33
CA CYS A 64 0.48 -6.73 -9.49
C CYS A 64 -0.51 -7.58 -10.30
N GLU A 65 -0.31 -7.71 -11.62
CA GLU A 65 -1.16 -8.50 -12.53
C GLU A 65 -2.67 -8.20 -12.39
N LEU A 66 -3.02 -6.92 -12.21
CA LEU A 66 -4.39 -6.49 -11.94
C LEU A 66 -5.19 -6.28 -13.23
N GLU A 67 -6.35 -6.93 -13.33
CA GLU A 67 -7.16 -6.97 -14.57
C GLU A 67 -7.89 -5.66 -14.90
N ARG A 68 -8.07 -4.73 -13.94
CA ARG A 68 -8.91 -3.53 -14.13
C ARG A 68 -8.22 -2.22 -13.85
N PHE A 69 -7.58 -1.66 -14.87
CA PHE A 69 -7.02 -0.31 -14.77
C PHE A 69 -8.12 0.75 -14.57
N PRO A 70 -8.09 1.54 -13.49
CA PRO A 70 -9.06 2.58 -13.26
C PRO A 70 -8.79 3.75 -14.21
N MET A 71 -9.69 3.96 -15.17
CA MET A 71 -9.50 5.00 -16.19
C MET A 71 -9.68 6.44 -15.66
N ARG A 72 -10.29 6.63 -14.47
CA ARG A 72 -10.72 7.96 -14.00
C ARG A 72 -10.35 8.31 -12.57
N ASP A 73 -9.82 7.38 -11.78
CA ASP A 73 -9.54 7.64 -10.38
C ASP A 73 -8.14 8.25 -10.22
N PHE A 74 -8.12 9.48 -9.70
CA PHE A 74 -6.93 10.08 -9.14
C PHE A 74 -6.58 9.32 -7.85
N VAL A 75 -5.79 8.26 -7.99
CA VAL A 75 -5.33 7.47 -6.84
C VAL A 75 -4.39 8.34 -6.02
N ARG A 76 -4.63 8.43 -4.72
CA ARG A 76 -3.78 9.16 -3.78
C ARG A 76 -3.31 8.20 -2.71
N LEU A 77 -2.07 8.38 -2.28
CA LEU A 77 -1.58 7.70 -1.09
C LEU A 77 -2.34 8.19 0.13
N ASN A 78 -2.82 7.26 0.95
CA ASN A 78 -3.42 7.54 2.24
C ASN A 78 -2.34 7.91 3.29
N GLU A 79 -2.76 8.27 4.50
CA GLU A 79 -1.83 8.70 5.56
C GLU A 79 -0.82 7.62 5.95
N ASN A 80 -1.27 6.37 6.07
CA ASN A 80 -0.42 5.24 6.41
C ASN A 80 0.61 4.95 5.32
N GLU A 81 0.21 5.04 4.05
CA GLU A 81 1.10 4.85 2.90
C GLU A 81 2.16 5.96 2.82
N ARG A 82 1.79 7.21 3.11
CA ARG A 82 2.76 8.30 3.19
C ARG A 82 3.72 8.13 4.36
N ALA A 83 3.24 7.67 5.52
CA ALA A 83 4.09 7.37 6.67
C ALA A 83 5.06 6.22 6.36
N TYR A 84 4.60 5.19 5.63
CA TYR A 84 5.45 4.12 5.12
C TYR A 84 6.57 4.70 4.26
N LEU A 85 6.24 5.52 3.25
CA LEU A 85 7.24 6.15 2.39
C LEU A 85 8.23 7.06 3.12
N ALA A 86 7.79 7.77 4.16
CA ALA A 86 8.67 8.61 4.97
C ALA A 86 9.78 7.79 5.67
N GLY A 87 9.54 6.50 5.92
CA GLY A 87 10.57 5.56 6.37
C GLY A 87 11.61 5.21 5.30
N TRP A 88 11.28 5.32 4.02
CA TRP A 88 12.17 5.01 2.89
C TRP A 88 13.03 6.19 2.45
N THR A 89 12.54 7.44 2.56
CA THR A 89 13.34 8.65 2.26
C THR A 89 14.60 8.75 3.10
N HIS A 90 14.60 8.20 4.32
CA HIS A 90 15.78 8.16 5.19
C HIS A 90 16.79 7.04 4.80
N THR A 91 16.36 6.06 4.00
CA THR A 91 17.20 4.94 3.54
C THR A 91 17.79 5.17 2.15
N ALA A 92 17.16 5.98 1.31
CA ALA A 92 17.64 6.30 -0.06
C ALA A 92 18.68 7.45 -0.10
N ALA A 93 19.02 8.04 1.04
CA ALA A 93 20.00 9.13 1.17
C ALA A 93 21.46 8.64 1.35
N TRP A 94 21.79 7.44 0.87
CA TRP A 94 23.14 6.89 0.93
C TRP A 94 23.53 6.39 -0.47
N GLU A 95 24.04 7.32 -1.28
CA GLU A 95 25.28 7.23 -2.07
C GLU A 95 25.45 8.47 -2.95
#